data_AF-A0A7X7DG57-F1
#
_entry.id   AF-A0A7X7DG57-F1
#
_cell.length_a   1.000
_cell.length_b   1.000
_cell.length_c   1.000
_cell.angle_alpha   90.00
_cell.angle_beta   90.00
_cell.angle_gamma   90.00
#
_symmetry.space_group_name_H-M   'P 1'
#
loop_
_entity.id
_entity.type
_entity.pdbx_description
1 polymer ?
#
loop_
_entity_poly.entity_id
_entity_poly.type
_entity_poly.pdbx_seq_one_letter_code
_entity_poly.pdbx_strand_id
1 'polypeptide(L)'
;MKSADVDTSGFQNIVLMLIGVLVIMLVSNVLTIISNPENIKIGALVTGTVYDEEDTDKQFIPPKFQNMRQDPIYVDVEADKLTIYPEKREIAARDLMFEGNDFEKFLSDVEKVKSVRYIVLLLRPGSAVFQRKLRQVIRDRGIDVGFEPWEADRQIIVGYGGA
;
A
#
# COMPACT_ATOMS: atom_id res chain seq x y z
N MET A 1 -14.36 -53.44 -38.85
CA MET A 1 -13.32 -52.83 -37.99
C MET A 1 -13.87 -52.86 -36.57
N LYS A 2 -13.27 -53.64 -35.67
CA LYS A 2 -13.73 -53.77 -34.28
C LYS A 2 -13.35 -52.50 -33.52
N SER A 3 -14.35 -51.78 -33.03
CA SER A 3 -14.19 -50.68 -32.09
C SER A 3 -13.49 -51.22 -30.84
N ALA A 4 -12.25 -50.80 -30.61
CA ALA A 4 -11.59 -51.06 -29.34
C ALA A 4 -12.32 -50.23 -28.29
N ASP A 5 -12.96 -50.90 -27.34
CA ASP A 5 -13.57 -50.27 -26.18
C ASP A 5 -12.43 -49.79 -25.28
N VAL A 6 -12.03 -48.52 -25.44
CA VAL A 6 -10.94 -47.92 -24.68
C VAL A 6 -11.50 -47.50 -23.33
N ASP A 7 -11.06 -48.18 -22.27
CA ASP A 7 -11.41 -47.81 -20.91
C ASP A 7 -10.78 -46.45 -20.55
N THR A 8 -11.64 -45.43 -20.47
CA THR A 8 -11.26 -44.03 -20.17
C THR A 8 -11.49 -43.67 -18.70
N SER A 9 -11.90 -44.62 -17.86
CA SER A 9 -12.23 -44.39 -16.44
C SER A 9 -11.03 -43.81 -15.65
N GLY A 10 -9.82 -44.28 -15.93
CA GLY A 10 -8.59 -43.76 -15.32
C GLY A 10 -8.32 -42.29 -15.68
N PHE A 11 -8.57 -41.90 -16.93
CA PHE A 11 -8.43 -40.51 -17.38
C PHE A 11 -9.50 -39.62 -16.74
N GLN A 12 -10.74 -40.09 -16.65
CA GLN A 12 -11.84 -39.36 -16.00
C GLN A 12 -11.56 -39.08 -14.51
N ASN A 13 -10.96 -40.04 -13.79
CA ASN A 13 -10.57 -39.85 -12.40
C ASN A 13 -9.50 -38.76 -12.23
N ILE A 14 -8.50 -38.73 -13.12
CA ILE A 14 -7.44 -37.69 -13.08
C ILE A 14 -8.04 -36.32 -13.36
N VAL A 15 -8.94 -36.22 -14.35
CA VAL A 15 -9.64 -34.96 -14.68
C VAL A 15 -10.51 -34.48 -13.51
N LEU A 16 -11.24 -35.38 -12.85
CA LEU A 16 -12.05 -35.04 -11.67
C LEU A 16 -11.19 -34.54 -10.52
N MET A 17 -10.01 -35.13 -10.29
CA MET A 17 -9.08 -34.68 -9.25
C MET A 17 -8.57 -33.26 -9.56
N LEU A 18 -8.18 -32.99 -10.81
CA LEU A 18 -7.72 -31.66 -11.23
C LEU A 18 -8.81 -30.59 -11.09
N ILE A 19 -10.04 -30.89 -11.50
CA ILE A 19 -11.18 -29.99 -11.33
C ILE A 19 -11.43 -29.73 -9.84
N GLY A 20 -11.39 -30.76 -9.00
CA GLY A 20 -11.56 -30.62 -7.56
C GLY A 20 -10.51 -29.71 -6.92
N VAL A 21 -9.23 -29.87 -7.29
CA VAL A 21 -8.14 -29.01 -6.80
C VAL A 21 -8.34 -27.55 -7.25
N LEU A 22 -8.73 -27.32 -8.51
CA LEU A 22 -9.00 -25.97 -9.02
C LEU A 22 -10.17 -25.30 -8.29
N VAL A 23 -11.26 -26.04 -8.03
CA VAL A 23 -12.43 -25.53 -7.30
C VAL A 23 -12.05 -25.19 -5.86
N ILE A 24 -11.27 -26.04 -5.18
CA ILE A 24 -10.80 -25.77 -3.81
C ILE A 24 -9.91 -24.52 -3.77
N MET A 25 -9.00 -24.33 -4.73
CA MET A 25 -8.22 -23.10 -4.82
C MET A 25 -9.10 -21.87 -5.03
N LEU A 26 -10.10 -21.95 -5.92
CA LEU A 26 -11.01 -20.84 -6.19
C LEU A 26 -11.82 -20.48 -4.94
N VAL A 27 -12.41 -21.47 -4.26
CA VAL A 27 -13.16 -21.27 -3.02
C VAL A 27 -12.27 -20.73 -1.91
N SER A 28 -11.04 -21.24 -1.76
CA SER A 28 -10.08 -20.75 -0.78
C SER A 28 -9.71 -19.28 -1.04
N ASN A 29 -9.48 -18.91 -2.29
CA ASN A 29 -9.20 -17.52 -2.67
C ASN A 29 -10.39 -16.60 -2.38
N VAL A 30 -11.61 -17.03 -2.75
CA VAL A 30 -12.84 -16.27 -2.49
C VAL A 30 -13.11 -16.13 -0.99
N LEU A 31 -12.92 -17.19 -0.20
CA LEU A 31 -13.02 -17.12 1.26
C LEU A 31 -11.94 -16.23 1.87
N THR A 32 -10.70 -16.29 1.37
CA THR A 32 -9.62 -15.39 1.83
C THR A 32 -9.96 -13.92 1.57
N ILE A 33 -10.59 -13.65 0.41
CA ILE A 33 -11.11 -12.32 0.04
C ILE A 33 -12.23 -11.89 1.01
N ILE A 34 -13.27 -12.71 1.17
CA ILE A 34 -14.45 -12.35 1.96
C ILE A 34 -14.15 -12.30 3.47
N SER A 35 -13.33 -13.23 3.99
CA SER A 35 -12.98 -13.31 5.41
C SER A 35 -11.97 -12.25 5.84
N ASN A 36 -11.35 -11.54 4.90
CA ASN A 36 -10.36 -10.51 5.20
C ASN A 36 -10.59 -9.22 4.39
N PRO A 37 -11.79 -8.59 4.48
CA PRO A 37 -12.17 -7.44 3.67
C PRO A 37 -11.27 -6.22 3.95
N GLU A 38 -10.64 -6.16 5.12
CA GLU A 38 -9.68 -5.10 5.48
C GLU A 38 -8.24 -5.38 5.03
N ASN A 39 -7.90 -6.63 4.68
CA ASN A 39 -6.56 -7.03 4.24
C ASN A 39 -6.41 -7.14 2.71
N ILE A 40 -7.52 -7.09 1.94
CA ILE A 40 -7.49 -6.77 0.48
C ILE A 40 -7.32 -5.25 0.25
N LYS A 41 -6.81 -4.51 1.22
CA LYS A 41 -6.27 -3.16 0.98
C LYS A 41 -4.79 -3.21 0.62
N ILE A 42 -4.32 -4.31 0.01
CA ILE A 42 -2.93 -4.45 -0.45
C ILE A 42 -2.90 -4.58 -1.98
N GLY A 43 -2.43 -3.50 -2.60
CA GLY A 43 -1.19 -3.57 -3.36
C GLY A 43 -1.27 -3.95 -4.83
N ALA A 44 -2.43 -3.79 -5.47
CA ALA A 44 -2.53 -3.91 -6.93
C ALA A 44 -3.42 -2.80 -7.51
N LEU A 45 -3.01 -1.53 -7.34
CA LEU A 45 -3.09 -0.62 -8.49
C LEU A 45 -1.86 -0.91 -9.35
N VAL A 46 -1.95 -1.99 -10.13
CA VAL A 46 -1.32 -2.01 -11.45
C VAL A 46 -2.12 -1.01 -12.28
N THR A 47 -1.83 0.26 -12.06
CA THR A 47 -2.31 1.37 -12.91
C THR A 47 -1.09 2.24 -13.17
N GLY A 48 -0.09 1.61 -13.76
CA GLY A 48 1.08 2.24 -14.36
C GLY A 48 1.28 1.81 -15.81
N THR A 49 0.29 1.16 -16.43
CA THR A 49 0.21 1.00 -17.89
C THR A 49 -1.00 1.78 -18.40
N VAL A 50 -1.02 3.07 -18.10
CA VAL A 50 -1.43 4.05 -19.09
C VAL A 50 -0.22 4.95 -19.22
N TYR A 51 0.70 4.53 -20.10
CA TYR A 51 1.60 5.46 -20.75
C TYR A 51 0.68 6.38 -21.54
N ASP A 52 0.28 7.50 -20.94
CA ASP A 52 0.01 8.68 -21.76
C ASP A 52 1.40 9.20 -22.16
N GLU A 53 1.94 8.55 -23.19
CA GLU A 53 2.83 9.22 -24.14
C GLU A 53 1.99 10.36 -24.72
N GLU A 54 2.05 11.53 -24.11
CA GLU A 54 2.10 12.84 -24.76
C GLU A 54 1.88 13.95 -23.72
N ASP A 55 2.81 14.89 -23.73
CA ASP A 55 2.75 16.24 -23.17
C ASP A 55 3.01 16.51 -21.68
N THR A 56 4.27 16.89 -21.45
CA THR A 56 4.66 18.24 -20.97
C THR A 56 3.76 18.88 -19.89
N ASP A 57 3.91 18.47 -18.63
CA ASP A 57 4.25 19.38 -17.52
C ASP A 57 4.39 18.63 -16.18
N LYS A 58 5.43 18.99 -15.44
CA LYS A 58 5.83 18.39 -14.16
C LYS A 58 4.88 18.79 -13.03
N GLN A 59 3.64 18.33 -13.04
CA GLN A 59 2.74 18.45 -11.90
C GLN A 59 2.36 17.09 -11.34
N PHE A 60 2.66 16.92 -10.06
CA PHE A 60 2.15 15.84 -9.23
C PHE A 60 0.63 15.92 -9.21
N ILE A 61 -0.04 14.92 -9.78
CA ILE A 61 -1.47 14.71 -9.62
C ILE A 61 -1.62 13.89 -8.35
N PRO A 62 -2.10 14.45 -7.21
CA PRO A 62 -2.37 13.66 -6.03
C PRO A 62 -3.37 12.56 -6.43
N PRO A 63 -3.12 11.28 -6.08
CA PRO A 63 -4.04 10.23 -6.49
C PRO A 63 -5.40 10.49 -5.85
N LYS A 64 -6.49 10.26 -6.61
CA LYS A 64 -7.86 10.34 -6.10
C LYS A 64 -8.10 9.21 -5.09
N PHE A 65 -7.61 9.37 -3.86
CA PHE A 65 -7.90 8.45 -2.76
C PHE A 65 -9.28 8.73 -2.16
N GLN A 66 -9.93 7.66 -1.69
CA GLN A 66 -11.34 7.61 -1.25
C GLN A 66 -11.66 8.41 0.03
N ASN A 67 -10.69 9.04 0.69
CA ASN A 67 -10.93 9.91 1.86
C ASN A 67 -10.88 11.39 1.46
N MET A 68 -11.81 11.84 0.62
CA MET A 68 -11.94 13.25 0.19
C MET A 68 -12.23 14.26 1.34
N ARG A 69 -12.29 13.81 2.60
CA ARG A 69 -12.58 14.64 3.79
C ARG A 69 -11.37 14.92 4.67
N GLN A 70 -10.27 14.18 4.51
CA GLN A 70 -9.11 14.31 5.37
C GLN A 70 -7.94 14.89 4.57
N ASP A 71 -7.23 15.84 5.16
CA ASP A 71 -6.04 16.42 4.56
C ASP A 71 -4.85 15.45 4.69
N PRO A 72 -4.19 15.09 3.58
CA PRO A 72 -3.03 14.21 3.61
C PRO A 72 -1.82 14.92 4.19
N ILE A 73 -1.13 14.25 5.12
CA ILE A 73 0.23 14.60 5.52
C ILE A 73 1.19 13.60 4.89
N TYR A 74 2.05 14.09 4.01
CA TYR A 74 3.02 13.24 3.32
C TYR A 74 4.28 13.08 4.16
N VAL A 75 4.73 11.84 4.30
CA VAL A 75 5.99 11.50 4.97
C VAL A 75 6.84 10.70 3.99
N ASP A 76 7.97 11.27 3.60
CA ASP A 76 9.00 10.60 2.81
C ASP A 76 9.76 9.62 3.71
N VAL A 77 9.83 8.37 3.27
CA VAL A 77 10.49 7.29 3.99
C VAL A 77 11.70 6.85 3.18
N GLU A 78 12.87 7.30 3.63
CA GLU A 78 14.18 6.87 3.13
C GLU A 78 14.71 5.69 3.98
N ALA A 79 15.83 5.12 3.56
CA ALA A 79 16.47 4.02 4.28
C ALA A 79 17.13 4.48 5.60
N ASP A 80 17.48 5.75 5.72
CA ASP A 80 18.24 6.30 6.85
C ASP A 80 17.56 7.50 7.53
N LYS A 81 16.50 8.06 6.93
CA LYS A 81 15.76 9.20 7.45
C LYS A 81 14.29 9.19 7.06
N LEU A 82 13.51 10.02 7.75
CA LEU A 82 12.14 10.37 7.43
C LEU A 82 12.05 11.86 7.20
N THR A 83 11.28 12.29 6.20
CA THR A 83 11.02 13.71 5.97
C THR A 83 9.52 13.97 5.97
N ILE A 84 9.05 14.80 6.91
CA ILE A 84 7.63 15.15 7.03
C ILE A 84 7.37 16.43 6.23
N TYR A 85 6.41 16.36 5.31
CA TYR A 85 5.95 17.50 4.53
C TYR A 85 4.64 18.06 5.11
N PRO A 86 4.39 19.38 4.99
CA PRO A 86 5.12 20.37 4.18
C PRO A 86 6.30 21.06 4.89
N GLU A 87 6.45 20.88 6.20
CA GLU A 87 7.48 21.54 7.02
C GLU A 87 8.92 21.12 6.68
N LYS A 88 9.09 20.08 5.85
CA LYS A 88 10.38 19.44 5.52
C LYS A 88 11.18 19.10 6.77
N ARG A 89 10.48 18.61 7.80
CA ARG A 89 11.10 18.20 9.05
C ARG A 89 11.76 16.85 8.84
N GLU A 90 13.08 16.82 8.88
CA GLU A 90 13.87 15.60 8.77
C GLU A 90 14.05 14.96 10.16
N ILE A 91 13.85 13.64 10.23
CA ILE A 91 14.01 12.82 11.43
C ILE A 91 14.93 11.66 11.05
N ALA A 92 16.08 11.54 11.71
CA ALA A 92 17.01 10.46 11.42
C ALA A 92 16.45 9.10 11.89
N ALA A 93 16.78 8.03 11.17
CA ALA A 93 16.34 6.67 11.52
C ALA A 93 16.79 6.23 12.92
N ARG A 94 17.91 6.75 13.41
CA ARG A 94 18.44 6.48 14.75
C ARG A 94 17.52 7.04 15.83
N ASP A 95 16.92 8.20 15.58
CA ASP A 95 16.04 8.87 16.54
C ASP A 95 14.70 8.12 16.70
N LEU A 96 14.27 7.38 15.67
CA LEU A 96 13.10 6.49 15.72
C LEU A 96 13.29 5.24 16.60
N MET A 97 14.50 5.01 17.10
CA MET A 97 14.76 3.92 18.04
C MET A 97 14.54 4.31 19.50
N PHE A 98 14.47 5.62 19.81
CA PHE A 98 14.23 6.11 21.16
C PHE A 98 12.75 6.41 21.40
N GLU A 99 12.25 6.13 22.60
CA GLU A 99 10.91 6.54 23.03
C GLU A 99 10.85 8.07 23.21
N GLY A 100 9.71 8.68 22.88
CA GLY A 100 9.54 10.14 22.95
C GLY A 100 10.24 10.92 21.83
N ASN A 101 10.58 10.23 20.74
CA ASN A 101 11.22 10.83 19.57
C ASN A 101 10.31 11.86 18.88
N ASP A 102 10.91 12.64 17.99
CA ASP A 102 10.21 13.71 17.29
C ASP A 102 9.08 13.21 16.38
N PHE A 103 9.16 11.97 15.92
CA PHE A 103 8.10 11.33 15.14
C PHE A 103 6.89 10.99 16.03
N GLU A 104 7.12 10.52 17.25
CA GLU A 104 6.06 10.26 18.23
C GLU A 104 5.36 11.55 18.67
N LYS A 105 6.11 12.64 18.83
CA LYS A 105 5.52 13.97 19.09
C LYS A 105 4.64 14.42 17.92
N PHE A 106 5.16 14.29 16.70
CA PHE A 106 4.38 14.54 15.49
C PHE A 106 3.10 13.69 15.46
N LEU A 107 3.20 12.39 15.75
CA LEU A 107 2.02 11.53 15.81
C LEU A 107 1.04 11.94 16.91
N SER A 108 1.51 12.42 18.06
CA SER A 108 0.63 12.94 19.12
C SER A 108 -0.12 14.20 18.70
N ASP A 109 0.48 15.01 17.83
CA ASP A 109 -0.20 16.19 17.27
C ASP A 109 -1.20 15.82 16.19
N VAL A 110 -0.86 14.86 15.32
CA VAL A 110 -1.79 14.32 14.32
C VAL A 110 -2.95 13.57 14.98
N GLU A 111 -2.72 12.87 16.08
CA GLU A 111 -3.75 12.14 16.82
C GLU A 111 -4.88 13.06 17.30
N LYS A 112 -4.57 14.30 17.70
CA LYS A 112 -5.58 15.31 18.10
C LYS A 112 -6.51 15.71 16.96
N VAL A 113 -6.05 15.56 15.71
CA VAL A 113 -6.76 15.96 14.48
C VAL A 113 -7.01 14.79 13.53
N LYS A 114 -6.96 13.54 14.02
CA LYS A 114 -7.09 12.32 13.21
C LYS A 114 -8.43 12.16 12.47
N SER A 115 -9.45 12.91 12.87
CA SER A 115 -10.74 12.95 12.16
C SER A 115 -10.67 13.71 10.84
N VAL A 116 -9.72 14.63 10.69
CA VAL A 116 -9.58 15.55 9.55
C VAL A 116 -8.21 15.45 8.85
N ARG A 117 -7.27 14.67 9.38
CA ARG A 117 -5.96 14.43 8.75
C ARG A 117 -5.59 12.96 8.78
N TYR A 118 -4.91 12.53 7.71
CA TYR A 118 -4.37 11.17 7.59
C TYR A 118 -2.92 11.21 7.10
N ILE A 119 -2.18 10.12 7.30
CA ILE A 119 -0.75 10.06 6.95
C ILE A 119 -0.57 9.24 5.68
N VAL A 120 0.20 9.76 4.73
CA VAL A 120 0.62 9.03 3.52
C VAL A 120 2.13 8.80 3.61
N LEU A 121 2.54 7.54 3.67
CA LEU A 121 3.95 7.16 3.63
C LEU A 121 4.39 6.96 2.18
N LEU A 122 5.32 7.81 1.73
CA LEU A 122 5.99 7.70 0.45
C LEU A 122 7.24 6.82 0.63
N LEU A 123 7.20 5.59 0.13
CA LEU A 123 8.21 4.57 0.40
C LEU A 123 9.28 4.57 -0.69
N ARG A 124 10.50 4.99 -0.36
CA ARG A 124 11.66 4.87 -1.27
C ARG A 124 12.26 3.45 -1.25
N PRO A 125 13.05 3.06 -2.27
CA PRO A 125 13.78 1.79 -2.25
C PRO A 125 14.63 1.65 -0.97
N GLY A 126 14.55 0.50 -0.29
CA GLY A 126 15.27 0.25 0.97
C GLY A 126 14.51 0.62 2.26
N SER A 127 13.35 1.28 2.16
CA SER A 127 12.54 1.69 3.32
C SER A 127 11.66 0.60 3.93
N ALA A 128 11.65 -0.62 3.37
CA ALA A 128 10.75 -1.71 3.77
C ALA A 128 10.86 -2.10 5.25
N VAL A 129 12.06 -1.98 5.82
CA VAL A 129 12.31 -2.24 7.25
C VAL A 129 11.55 -1.24 8.13
N PHE A 130 11.55 0.04 7.73
CA PHE A 130 10.85 1.12 8.44
C PHE A 130 9.35 1.06 8.23
N GLN A 131 8.88 0.69 7.03
CA GLN A 131 7.47 0.60 6.70
C GLN A 131 6.67 -0.21 7.74
N ARG A 132 7.16 -1.40 8.12
CA ARG A 132 6.45 -2.27 9.07
C ARG A 132 6.31 -1.62 10.44
N LYS A 133 7.41 -1.07 10.95
CA LYS A 133 7.45 -0.40 12.26
C LYS A 133 6.55 0.83 12.28
N LEU A 134 6.67 1.70 11.26
CA LEU A 134 5.87 2.92 11.14
C LEU A 134 4.38 2.61 11.02
N ARG A 135 4.03 1.62 10.19
CA ARG A 135 2.64 1.16 10.02
C ARG A 135 2.03 0.67 11.34
N GLN A 136 2.81 0.02 12.19
CA GLN A 136 2.34 -0.43 13.49
C GLN A 136 2.12 0.76 14.42
N VAL A 137 3.14 1.61 14.60
CA VAL A 137 3.08 2.77 15.50
C VAL A 137 1.95 3.75 15.13
N ILE A 138 1.72 3.98 13.84
CA ILE A 138 0.64 4.87 13.37
C ILE A 138 -0.74 4.26 13.64
N ARG A 139 -0.90 2.95 13.41
CA ARG A 139 -2.18 2.27 13.62
C ARG A 139 -2.52 2.06 15.09
N ASP A 140 -1.53 1.83 15.93
CA ASP A 140 -1.73 1.71 17.39
C ASP A 140 -2.32 3.01 17.98
N ARG A 141 -2.11 4.16 17.32
CA ARG A 141 -2.70 5.46 17.69
C ARG A 141 -4.05 5.75 17.01
N GLY A 142 -4.56 4.79 16.22
CA GLY A 142 -5.83 4.90 15.50
C GLY A 142 -5.83 5.96 14.41
N ILE A 143 -4.68 6.23 13.77
CA ILE A 143 -4.53 7.17 12.67
C ILE A 143 -4.59 6.39 11.34
N ASP A 144 -5.35 6.89 10.37
CA ASP A 144 -5.41 6.32 9.04
C ASP A 144 -4.08 6.49 8.31
N VAL A 145 -3.60 5.43 7.65
CA VAL A 145 -2.30 5.40 6.96
C VAL A 145 -2.42 4.84 5.55
N GLY A 146 -1.92 5.61 4.57
CA GLY A 146 -1.73 5.21 3.18
C GLY A 146 -0.27 4.89 2.87
N PHE A 147 -0.04 4.08 1.83
CA PHE A 147 1.30 3.72 1.36
C PHE A 147 1.38 3.93 -0.15
N GLU A 148 2.43 4.61 -0.59
CA GLU A 148 2.68 4.81 -2.01
C GLU A 148 4.16 4.52 -2.30
N PRO A 149 4.48 3.64 -3.26
CA PRO A 149 5.85 3.47 -3.72
C PRO A 149 6.33 4.77 -4.36
N TRP A 150 7.54 5.21 -4.01
CA TRP A 150 8.11 6.43 -4.56
C TRP A 150 9.51 6.17 -5.15
N GLU A 151 9.77 6.76 -6.32
CA GLU A 151 11.04 6.59 -7.02
C GLU A 151 12.17 7.34 -6.30
N ALA A 152 13.37 6.75 -6.32
CA ALA A 152 14.53 7.24 -5.56
C ALA A 152 14.98 8.66 -5.93
N ASP A 153 14.83 9.06 -7.19
CA ASP A 153 15.30 10.37 -7.68
C ASP A 153 14.17 11.39 -7.87
N ARG A 154 12.92 11.00 -7.56
CA ARG A 154 11.76 11.87 -7.77
C ARG A 154 11.59 12.82 -6.60
N GLN A 155 11.63 14.12 -6.89
CA GLN A 155 11.37 15.17 -5.89
C GLN A 155 9.89 15.21 -5.51
N ILE A 156 9.63 15.39 -4.21
CA ILE A 156 8.28 15.56 -3.69
C ILE A 156 7.92 17.05 -3.76
N ILE A 157 6.99 17.39 -4.64
CA ILE A 157 6.43 18.73 -4.78
C ILE A 157 5.00 18.68 -4.22
N VAL A 158 4.84 19.05 -2.94
CA VAL A 158 3.51 19.16 -2.33
C VAL A 158 2.92 20.51 -2.73
N GLY A 159 2.05 20.50 -3.75
CA GLY A 159 1.28 21.67 -4.13
C GLY A 159 0.18 21.95 -3.10
N TYR A 160 0.22 23.11 -2.46
CA TYR A 160 -0.95 23.62 -1.74
C TYR A 160 -2.03 23.93 -2.77
N GLY A 161 -3.11 23.14 -2.79
CA GLY A 161 -4.37 23.53 -3.42
C GLY A 161 -4.99 24.67 -2.62
N GLY A 162 -4.47 25.88 -2.79
CA GLY A 162 -5.08 27.10 -2.29
C GLY A 162 -6.04 27.67 -3.33
N ALA A 163 -7.33 27.51 -3.09
CA ALA A 163 -8.41 28.41 -3.50
C ALA A 163 -9.64 28.14 -2.63
#